data_AF-C6SHK3-F1
#
_entry.id   AF-C6SHK3-F1
#
_cell.length_a   1.000
_cell.length_b   1.000
_cell.length_c   1.000
_cell.angle_alpha   90.00
_cell.angle_beta   90.00
_cell.angle_gamma   90.00
#
_symmetry.space_group_name_H-M   'P 1'
#
loop_
_entity.id
_entity.type
_entity.pdbx_description
1 polymer ?
#
loop_
_entity_poly.entity_id
_entity_poly.type
_entity_poly.pdbx_seq_one_letter_code
_entity_poly.pdbx_strand_id
1 'polypeptide(L)'
;MGQYKKLWYLLFAVLAVCFTILGYMGSEVYKKAPPYPEQVVSASGKVLMTKDDILAGQSAWQSTGGMEVGSILGHGAYQAPDWTADWLHRELSAWLDLTAQQTYGKKFDEVSPEEQAVLKTRLADEYRNQSRIKEDGSVVISDTRVKAIESILPYYHGVYGDDPALQTTREHFAMKNNTLPSQEAREKLFDFFFWTSWSASTNRPDETFTYTNN
;
A
#
# COMPACT_ATOMS: atom_id res chain seq x y z
N MET A 1 19.74 49.16 4.46
CA MET A 1 18.36 49.21 3.92
C MET A 1 18.02 50.66 3.55
N GLY A 2 18.23 51.05 2.30
CA GLY A 2 17.95 52.41 1.80
C GLY A 2 16.56 52.52 1.15
N GLN A 3 16.50 52.99 -0.10
CA GLN A 3 15.24 53.22 -0.85
C GLN A 3 14.30 52.01 -0.96
N TYR A 4 14.82 50.78 -0.85
CA TYR A 4 14.05 49.54 -0.95
C TYR A 4 13.56 48.96 0.40
N LYS A 5 13.61 49.74 1.49
CA LYS A 5 13.24 49.25 2.83
C LYS A 5 11.86 48.59 2.89
N LYS A 6 10.87 49.13 2.17
CA LYS A 6 9.52 48.54 2.06
C LYS A 6 9.51 47.18 1.35
N LEU A 7 10.28 47.03 0.27
CA LEU A 7 10.40 45.75 -0.44
C LEU A 7 11.13 44.70 0.38
N TRP A 8 12.17 45.09 1.12
CA TRP A 8 12.87 44.19 2.05
C TRP A 8 11.95 43.70 3.17
N TYR A 9 11.14 44.59 3.76
CA TYR A 9 10.15 44.15 4.76
C TYR A 9 9.06 43.27 4.19
N LEU A 10 8.58 43.56 2.97
CA LEU A 10 7.65 42.68 2.28
C LEU A 10 8.25 41.29 2.06
N LEU A 11 9.49 41.20 1.59
CA LEU A 11 10.21 39.94 1.42
C LEU A 11 10.34 39.18 2.75
N PHE A 12 10.80 39.84 3.82
CA PHE A 12 10.92 39.19 5.13
C PHE A 12 9.59 38.71 5.68
N ALA A 13 8.51 39.47 5.47
CA ALA A 13 7.17 39.06 5.86
C ALA A 13 6.72 37.82 5.07
N VAL A 14 6.90 37.80 3.75
CA VAL A 14 6.58 36.64 2.90
C VAL A 14 7.38 35.42 3.34
N LEU A 15 8.70 35.54 3.51
CA LEU A 15 9.53 34.43 3.95
C LEU A 15 9.09 33.92 5.32
N ALA A 16 8.91 34.80 6.31
CA ALA A 16 8.49 34.38 7.65
C ALA A 16 7.16 33.64 7.63
N VAL A 17 6.15 34.14 6.91
CA VAL A 17 4.83 33.51 6.81
C VAL A 17 4.91 32.17 6.07
N CYS A 18 5.54 32.12 4.90
CA CYS A 18 5.65 30.89 4.10
C CYS A 18 6.42 29.79 4.83
N PHE A 19 7.55 30.11 5.47
CA PHE A 19 8.32 29.13 6.24
C PHE A 19 7.58 28.66 7.50
N THR A 20 6.78 29.53 8.13
CA THR A 20 5.95 29.13 9.27
C THR A 20 4.87 28.13 8.84
N ILE A 21 4.17 28.41 7.74
CA ILE A 21 3.16 27.49 7.18
C ILE A 21 3.80 26.16 6.80
N LEU A 22 4.93 26.18 6.09
CA LEU A 22 5.65 24.97 5.70
C LEU A 22 6.11 24.15 6.92
N GLY A 23 6.67 24.80 7.93
CA GLY A 23 7.12 24.14 9.17
C GLY A 23 5.96 23.54 9.97
N TYR A 24 4.85 24.26 10.08
CA TYR A 24 3.63 23.76 10.74
C TYR A 24 3.08 22.52 10.02
N MET A 25 2.90 22.59 8.70
CA MET A 25 2.42 21.47 7.90
C MET A 25 3.40 20.28 7.94
N GLY A 26 4.70 20.52 7.95
CA GLY A 26 5.71 19.48 8.14
C GLY A 26 5.56 18.77 9.49
N SER A 27 5.29 19.52 10.57
CA SER A 27 5.06 18.92 11.89
C SER A 27 3.80 18.03 11.93
N GLU A 28 2.77 18.41 11.19
CA GLU A 28 1.56 17.60 11.04
C GLU A 28 1.82 16.33 10.24
N VAL A 29 2.64 16.39 9.18
CA VAL A 29 3.08 15.20 8.43
C VAL A 29 3.76 14.18 9.35
N TYR A 30 4.67 14.62 10.23
CA TYR A 30 5.35 13.71 11.17
C TYR A 30 4.39 13.04 12.17
N LYS A 31 3.36 13.74 12.63
CA LYS A 31 2.41 13.22 13.63
C LYS A 31 1.29 12.37 13.03
N LYS A 32 0.91 12.67 11.77
CA LYS A 32 -0.29 12.11 11.12
C LYS A 32 0.04 11.21 9.92
N ALA A 33 1.31 10.90 9.68
CA ALA A 33 1.71 9.89 8.70
C ALA A 33 1.08 8.52 9.02
N PRO A 34 0.80 7.68 8.01
CA PRO A 34 0.41 6.30 8.26
C PRO A 34 1.50 5.59 9.08
N PRO A 35 1.16 5.01 10.24
CA PRO A 35 2.15 4.32 11.05
C PRO A 35 2.58 3.00 10.38
N TYR A 36 3.81 2.58 10.64
CA TYR A 36 4.22 1.19 10.43
C TYR A 36 3.69 0.37 11.62
N PRO A 37 2.80 -0.61 11.41
CA PRO A 37 2.31 -1.43 12.51
C PRO A 37 3.46 -2.24 13.10
N GLU A 38 3.49 -2.42 14.42
CA GLU A 38 4.52 -3.22 15.08
C GLU A 38 4.42 -4.69 14.62
N GLN A 39 3.19 -5.17 14.41
CA GLN A 39 2.90 -6.46 13.81
C GLN A 39 1.56 -6.47 13.08
N VAL A 40 1.49 -7.23 12.00
CA VAL A 40 0.24 -7.61 11.34
C VAL A 40 -0.06 -9.06 11.69
N VAL A 41 -1.22 -9.31 12.29
CA VAL A 41 -1.61 -10.63 12.77
C VAL A 41 -2.91 -11.08 12.12
N SER A 42 -3.03 -12.37 11.84
CA SER A 42 -4.30 -12.96 11.45
C SER A 42 -5.28 -12.99 12.62
N ALA A 43 -6.58 -13.10 12.34
CA ALA A 43 -7.60 -13.33 13.35
C ALA A 43 -7.34 -14.62 14.17
N SER A 44 -6.66 -15.59 13.58
CA SER A 44 -6.19 -16.83 14.23
C SER A 44 -4.92 -16.68 15.07
N GLY A 45 -4.28 -15.49 15.09
CA GLY A 45 -3.10 -15.20 15.91
C GLY A 45 -1.76 -15.50 15.25
N LYS A 46 -1.72 -15.87 13.96
CA LYS A 46 -0.48 -16.01 13.19
C LYS A 46 0.07 -14.61 12.89
N VAL A 47 1.31 -14.33 13.28
CA VAL A 47 2.03 -13.13 12.83
C VAL A 47 2.40 -13.30 11.36
N LEU A 48 2.02 -12.33 10.52
CA LEU A 48 2.34 -12.33 9.09
C LEU A 48 3.64 -11.57 8.81
N MET A 49 3.74 -10.37 9.35
CA MET A 49 4.87 -9.47 9.17
C MET A 49 4.98 -8.54 10.37
N THR A 50 6.20 -8.08 10.62
CA THR A 50 6.54 -7.08 11.62
C THR A 50 6.91 -5.75 10.96
N LYS A 51 7.01 -4.70 11.77
CA LYS A 51 7.56 -3.42 11.33
C LYS A 51 8.92 -3.54 10.65
N ASP A 52 9.82 -4.34 11.22
CA ASP A 52 11.17 -4.52 10.68
C ASP A 52 11.14 -5.22 9.32
N ASP A 53 10.20 -6.15 9.11
CA ASP A 53 10.00 -6.81 7.82
C ASP A 53 9.57 -5.80 6.74
N ILE A 54 8.63 -4.91 7.08
CA ILE A 54 8.15 -3.85 6.17
C ILE A 54 9.29 -2.88 5.83
N LEU A 55 10.10 -2.48 6.81
CA LEU A 55 11.24 -1.57 6.59
C LEU A 55 12.37 -2.24 5.80
N ALA A 56 12.61 -3.54 6.03
CA ALA A 56 13.51 -4.34 5.21
C ALA A 56 13.00 -4.42 3.76
N GLY A 57 11.69 -4.57 3.58
CA GLY A 57 11.01 -4.50 2.28
C GLY A 57 11.18 -3.18 1.56
N GLN A 58 11.05 -2.07 2.28
CA GLN A 58 11.30 -0.73 1.75
C GLN A 58 12.76 -0.58 1.29
N SER A 59 13.71 -1.13 2.04
CA SER A 59 15.13 -1.15 1.65
C SER A 59 15.38 -2.04 0.42
N ALA A 60 14.71 -3.19 0.34
CA ALA A 60 14.74 -4.07 -0.83
C ALA A 60 14.16 -3.38 -2.07
N TRP A 61 13.05 -2.64 -1.94
CA TRP A 61 12.47 -1.83 -3.01
C TRP A 61 13.44 -0.78 -3.55
N GLN A 62 14.15 -0.08 -2.65
CA GLN A 62 15.18 0.89 -3.06
C GLN A 62 16.29 0.20 -3.86
N SER A 63 16.69 -1.03 -3.48
CA SER A 63 17.73 -1.78 -4.18
C SER A 63 17.36 -2.18 -5.61
N THR A 64 16.06 -2.28 -5.93
CA THR A 64 15.60 -2.57 -7.30
C THR A 64 15.55 -1.34 -8.20
N GLY A 65 15.87 -0.16 -7.67
CA GLY A 65 15.72 1.14 -8.35
C GLY A 65 14.58 1.99 -7.83
N GLY A 66 13.78 1.48 -6.88
CA GLY A 66 12.70 2.22 -6.24
C GLY A 66 11.67 2.77 -7.24
N MET A 67 11.56 4.10 -7.27
CA MET A 67 10.65 4.84 -8.15
C MET A 67 11.04 4.81 -9.63
N GLU A 68 12.23 4.31 -9.99
CA GLU A 68 12.67 4.24 -11.39
C GLU A 68 12.08 3.04 -12.14
N VAL A 69 11.51 2.05 -11.43
CA VAL A 69 10.90 0.87 -12.04
C VAL A 69 9.41 1.09 -12.30
N GLY A 70 8.68 1.56 -11.30
CA GLY A 70 7.26 1.87 -11.32
C GLY A 70 6.93 2.87 -10.23
N SER A 71 5.65 3.07 -9.92
CA SER A 71 5.24 4.00 -8.87
C SER A 71 4.81 3.30 -7.58
N ILE A 72 4.97 4.01 -6.46
CA ILE A 72 4.40 3.67 -5.16
C ILE A 72 3.69 4.93 -4.68
N LEU A 73 2.43 4.82 -4.26
CA LEU A 73 1.63 5.96 -3.80
C LEU A 73 1.63 7.12 -4.83
N GLY A 74 1.51 6.76 -6.11
CA GLY A 74 1.41 7.71 -7.23
C GLY A 74 2.72 8.39 -7.66
N HIS A 75 3.85 8.11 -6.99
CA HIS A 75 5.14 8.71 -7.33
C HIS A 75 6.09 7.64 -7.89
N GLY A 76 6.55 7.84 -9.13
CA GLY A 76 7.56 7.02 -9.78
C GLY A 76 7.43 6.98 -11.30
N ALA A 77 7.99 5.94 -11.91
CA ALA A 77 7.94 5.70 -13.35
C ALA A 77 6.58 5.16 -13.79
N TYR A 78 6.30 5.26 -15.09
CA TYR A 78 4.96 5.00 -15.66
C TYR A 78 4.89 3.80 -16.62
N GLN A 79 5.98 3.04 -16.77
CA GLN A 79 6.01 1.85 -17.64
C GLN A 79 5.53 0.60 -16.91
N ALA A 80 6.09 0.32 -15.73
CA ALA A 80 5.52 -0.64 -14.78
C ALA A 80 4.33 0.00 -14.04
N PRO A 81 3.45 -0.80 -13.41
CA PRO A 81 2.28 -0.27 -12.74
C PRO A 81 2.63 0.51 -11.46
N ASP A 82 1.63 1.16 -10.89
CA ASP A 82 1.68 1.55 -9.48
C ASP A 82 1.50 0.31 -8.62
N TRP A 83 2.52 -0.06 -7.86
CA TRP A 83 2.51 -1.28 -7.06
C TRP A 83 1.54 -1.21 -5.88
N THR A 84 1.27 -0.03 -5.33
CA THR A 84 0.25 0.15 -4.29
C THR A 84 -1.13 -0.15 -4.86
N ALA A 85 -1.45 0.39 -6.04
CA ALA A 85 -2.76 0.22 -6.67
C ALA A 85 -2.96 -1.19 -7.26
N ASP A 86 -1.95 -1.75 -7.95
CA ASP A 86 -2.02 -3.12 -8.50
C ASP A 86 -2.16 -4.16 -7.38
N TRP A 87 -1.40 -4.01 -6.29
CA TRP A 87 -1.53 -4.86 -5.11
C TRP A 87 -2.93 -4.78 -4.53
N LEU A 88 -3.41 -3.55 -4.24
CA LEU A 88 -4.73 -3.35 -3.66
C LEU A 88 -5.81 -4.00 -4.53
N HIS A 89 -5.79 -3.78 -5.83
CA HIS A 89 -6.79 -4.35 -6.73
C HIS A 89 -6.77 -5.89 -6.73
N ARG A 90 -5.59 -6.51 -6.81
CA ARG A 90 -5.47 -7.97 -6.80
C ARG A 90 -5.91 -8.59 -5.48
N GLU A 91 -5.51 -7.98 -4.36
CA GLU A 91 -5.90 -8.43 -3.02
C GLU A 91 -7.42 -8.37 -2.82
N LEU A 92 -8.05 -7.25 -3.22
CA LEU A 92 -9.50 -7.07 -3.15
C LEU A 92 -10.25 -8.08 -4.04
N SER A 93 -9.76 -8.30 -5.25
CA SER A 93 -10.37 -9.24 -6.21
C SER A 93 -10.26 -10.68 -5.72
N ALA A 94 -9.09 -11.08 -5.21
CA ALA A 94 -8.88 -12.39 -4.60
C ALA A 94 -9.77 -12.59 -3.36
N TRP A 95 -9.92 -11.57 -2.51
CA TRP A 95 -10.84 -11.61 -1.37
C TRP A 95 -12.30 -11.80 -1.81
N LEU A 96 -12.74 -11.11 -2.87
CA LEU A 96 -14.09 -11.22 -3.41
C LEU A 96 -14.37 -12.63 -3.93
N ASP A 97 -13.45 -13.19 -4.72
CA ASP A 97 -13.58 -14.54 -5.25
C ASP A 97 -13.60 -15.60 -4.14
N LEU A 98 -12.71 -15.49 -3.14
CA LEU A 98 -12.69 -16.41 -2.00
C LEU A 98 -13.99 -16.36 -1.20
N THR A 99 -14.51 -15.16 -0.94
CA THR A 99 -15.73 -14.96 -0.15
C THR A 99 -16.98 -15.37 -0.93
N ALA A 100 -17.02 -15.10 -2.24
CA ALA A 100 -18.08 -15.56 -3.13
C ALA A 100 -18.14 -17.09 -3.18
N GLN A 101 -16.99 -17.76 -3.30
CA GLN A 101 -16.91 -19.22 -3.29
C GLN A 101 -17.43 -19.81 -1.97
N GLN A 102 -17.04 -19.24 -0.83
CA GLN A 102 -17.49 -19.71 0.48
C GLN A 102 -18.99 -19.49 0.71
N THR A 103 -19.56 -18.38 0.20
CA THR A 103 -20.95 -17.99 0.47
C THR A 103 -21.93 -18.61 -0.53
N TYR A 104 -21.55 -18.67 -1.80
CA TYR A 104 -22.44 -19.01 -2.92
C TYR A 104 -21.95 -20.17 -3.78
N GLY A 105 -20.73 -20.68 -3.55
CA GLY A 105 -20.13 -21.76 -4.35
C GLY A 105 -19.78 -21.35 -5.79
N LYS A 106 -19.58 -20.06 -6.03
CA LYS A 106 -19.38 -19.46 -7.36
C LYS A 106 -18.26 -18.42 -7.34
N LYS A 107 -17.66 -18.14 -8.50
CA LYS A 107 -16.75 -16.99 -8.63
C LYS A 107 -17.52 -15.69 -8.56
N PHE A 108 -16.86 -14.59 -8.20
CA PHE A 108 -17.53 -13.30 -8.01
C PHE A 108 -18.33 -12.85 -9.25
N ASP A 109 -17.81 -13.12 -10.44
CA ASP A 109 -18.47 -12.74 -11.71
C ASP A 109 -19.69 -13.60 -12.08
N GLU A 110 -19.88 -14.75 -11.42
CA GLU A 110 -20.99 -15.70 -11.66
C GLU A 110 -22.15 -15.52 -10.66
N VAL A 111 -21.95 -14.64 -9.67
CA VAL A 111 -22.87 -14.28 -8.59
C VAL A 111 -23.80 -13.15 -9.08
N SER A 112 -25.03 -13.05 -8.57
CA SER A 112 -25.99 -12.04 -9.04
C SER A 112 -25.54 -10.61 -8.69
N PRO A 113 -26.01 -9.57 -9.40
CA PRO A 113 -25.67 -8.18 -9.08
C PRO A 113 -26.00 -7.79 -7.62
N GLU A 114 -27.10 -8.29 -7.07
CA GLU A 114 -27.51 -8.06 -5.68
C GLU A 114 -26.51 -8.69 -4.70
N GLU A 115 -26.12 -9.94 -4.95
CA GLU A 115 -25.14 -10.68 -4.13
C GLU A 115 -23.74 -10.05 -4.24
N GLN A 116 -23.35 -9.57 -5.43
CA GLN A 116 -22.11 -8.81 -5.62
C GLN A 116 -22.09 -7.52 -4.79
N ALA A 117 -23.20 -6.78 -4.72
CA ALA A 117 -23.31 -5.56 -3.92
C ALA A 117 -23.17 -5.85 -2.42
N VAL A 118 -23.73 -6.97 -1.94
CA VAL A 118 -23.55 -7.44 -0.56
C VAL A 118 -22.08 -7.73 -0.28
N LEU A 119 -21.39 -8.46 -1.15
CA LEU A 119 -19.97 -8.78 -0.99
C LEU A 119 -19.08 -7.53 -1.00
N LYS A 120 -19.32 -6.59 -1.93
CA LYS A 120 -18.59 -5.31 -2.00
C LYS A 120 -18.79 -4.45 -0.75
N THR A 121 -19.98 -4.49 -0.15
CA THR A 121 -20.26 -3.77 1.11
C THR A 121 -19.45 -4.38 2.27
N ARG A 122 -19.39 -5.71 2.36
CA ARG A 122 -18.58 -6.41 3.37
C ARG A 122 -17.08 -6.16 3.18
N LEU A 123 -16.61 -6.24 1.93
CA LEU A 123 -15.22 -5.92 1.56
C LEU A 123 -14.82 -4.53 2.04
N ALA A 124 -15.67 -3.52 1.75
CA ALA A 124 -15.39 -2.15 2.13
C ALA A 124 -15.30 -1.98 3.65
N ASP A 125 -16.19 -2.61 4.42
CA ASP A 125 -16.11 -2.53 5.88
C ASP A 125 -14.84 -3.19 6.44
N GLU A 126 -14.50 -4.39 5.95
CA GLU A 126 -13.31 -5.13 6.41
C GLU A 126 -12.00 -4.36 6.15
N TYR A 127 -11.84 -3.85 4.92
CA TYR A 127 -10.61 -3.14 4.52
C TYR A 127 -10.52 -1.74 5.11
N ARG A 128 -11.65 -1.01 5.15
CA ARG A 128 -11.65 0.40 5.58
C ARG A 128 -11.74 0.57 7.09
N ASN A 129 -12.45 -0.30 7.80
CA ASN A 129 -12.74 -0.13 9.23
C ASN A 129 -12.14 -1.21 10.12
N GLN A 130 -12.18 -2.47 9.72
CA GLN A 130 -11.77 -3.57 10.62
C GLN A 130 -10.25 -3.78 10.68
N SER A 131 -9.52 -3.28 9.69
CA SER A 131 -8.05 -3.37 9.61
C SER A 131 -7.34 -2.15 10.18
N ARG A 132 -8.01 -1.31 10.98
CA ARG A 132 -7.41 -0.15 11.64
C ARG A 132 -6.33 -0.59 12.64
N ILE A 133 -5.28 0.22 12.75
CA ILE A 133 -4.25 0.00 13.76
C ILE A 133 -4.84 0.19 15.16
N LYS A 134 -4.52 -0.74 16.07
CA LYS A 134 -4.94 -0.70 17.47
C LYS A 134 -3.99 0.16 18.31
N GLU A 135 -4.41 0.46 19.54
CA GLU A 135 -3.60 1.23 20.51
C GLU A 135 -2.25 0.57 20.83
N ASP A 136 -2.18 -0.76 20.74
CA ASP A 136 -0.95 -1.54 20.93
C ASP A 136 -0.04 -1.58 19.68
N GLY A 137 -0.40 -0.86 18.62
CA GLY A 137 0.36 -0.81 17.37
C GLY A 137 0.14 -2.01 16.45
N SER A 138 -0.75 -2.95 16.80
CA SER A 138 -1.05 -4.11 15.96
C SER A 138 -2.14 -3.82 14.93
N VAL A 139 -2.07 -4.51 13.79
CA VAL A 139 -3.15 -4.59 12.80
C VAL A 139 -3.63 -6.03 12.75
N VAL A 140 -4.94 -6.25 12.86
CA VAL A 140 -5.55 -7.58 12.74
C VAL A 140 -6.25 -7.70 11.40
N ILE A 141 -5.98 -8.77 10.65
CA ILE A 141 -6.62 -9.08 9.38
C ILE A 141 -7.33 -10.43 9.42
N SER A 142 -8.40 -10.59 8.64
CA SER A 142 -9.15 -11.85 8.58
C SER A 142 -8.34 -12.98 7.94
N ASP A 143 -8.65 -14.23 8.28
CA ASP A 143 -8.00 -15.39 7.63
C ASP A 143 -8.32 -15.47 6.12
N THR A 144 -9.45 -14.90 5.67
CA THR A 144 -9.78 -14.79 4.24
C THR A 144 -8.85 -13.79 3.55
N ARG A 145 -8.56 -12.65 4.20
CA ARG A 145 -7.60 -11.66 3.70
C ARG A 145 -6.18 -12.22 3.65
N VAL A 146 -5.78 -13.00 4.66
CA VAL A 146 -4.50 -13.75 4.64
C VAL A 146 -4.42 -14.64 3.40
N LYS A 147 -5.44 -15.45 3.13
CA LYS A 147 -5.49 -16.32 1.94
C LYS A 147 -5.49 -15.52 0.63
N ALA A 148 -6.15 -14.37 0.60
CA ALA A 148 -6.14 -13.48 -0.57
C ALA A 148 -4.71 -13.02 -0.88
N ILE A 149 -3.98 -12.55 0.14
CA ILE A 149 -2.56 -12.17 0.03
C ILE A 149 -1.71 -13.36 -0.44
N GLU A 150 -1.81 -14.51 0.23
CA GLU A 150 -1.04 -15.72 -0.12
C GLU A 150 -1.29 -16.18 -1.57
N SER A 151 -2.49 -15.96 -2.11
CA SER A 151 -2.85 -16.34 -3.49
C SER A 151 -2.30 -15.40 -4.57
N ILE A 152 -1.96 -14.15 -4.24
CA ILE A 152 -1.41 -13.17 -5.20
C ILE A 152 0.12 -13.11 -5.18
N LEU A 153 0.77 -13.59 -4.11
CA LEU A 153 2.23 -13.64 -4.00
C LEU A 153 2.93 -14.32 -5.18
N PRO A 154 2.43 -15.44 -5.76
CA PRO A 154 3.08 -16.08 -6.92
C PRO A 154 3.27 -15.13 -8.11
N TYR A 155 2.30 -14.24 -8.37
CA TYR A 155 2.41 -13.24 -9.43
C TYR A 155 3.57 -12.28 -9.17
N TYR A 156 3.67 -11.73 -7.96
CA TYR A 156 4.72 -10.79 -7.60
C TYR A 156 6.11 -11.45 -7.55
N HIS A 157 6.19 -12.69 -7.05
CA HIS A 157 7.42 -13.47 -7.12
C HIS A 157 7.88 -13.65 -8.56
N GLY A 158 6.98 -14.02 -9.47
CA GLY A 158 7.35 -14.23 -10.86
C GLY A 158 7.71 -12.93 -11.59
N VAL A 159 7.01 -11.81 -11.35
CA VAL A 159 7.29 -10.52 -12.01
C VAL A 159 8.61 -9.89 -11.53
N TYR A 160 8.94 -10.00 -10.24
CA TYR A 160 10.24 -9.52 -9.72
C TYR A 160 11.38 -10.53 -9.89
N GLY A 161 11.05 -11.80 -10.12
CA GLY A 161 11.98 -12.89 -10.33
C GLY A 161 12.24 -13.19 -11.80
N ASP A 162 12.24 -14.48 -12.11
CA ASP A 162 12.63 -15.01 -13.43
C ASP A 162 11.70 -16.17 -13.87
N ASP A 163 10.44 -16.11 -13.44
CA ASP A 163 9.44 -17.10 -13.87
C ASP A 163 9.22 -16.97 -15.39
N PRO A 164 9.46 -18.02 -16.20
CA PRO A 164 9.20 -17.98 -17.64
C PRO A 164 7.75 -17.62 -18.00
N ALA A 165 6.78 -17.96 -17.14
CA ALA A 165 5.37 -17.66 -17.38
C ALA A 165 5.06 -16.15 -17.41
N LEU A 166 5.89 -15.33 -16.76
CA LEU A 166 5.73 -13.87 -16.69
C LEU A 166 6.79 -13.11 -17.50
N GLN A 167 7.48 -13.77 -18.44
CA GLN A 167 8.49 -13.14 -19.29
C GLN A 167 7.93 -11.94 -20.07
N THR A 168 6.82 -12.13 -20.78
CA THR A 168 6.19 -11.05 -21.56
C THR A 168 5.64 -9.94 -20.66
N THR A 169 5.16 -10.27 -19.46
CA THR A 169 4.76 -9.27 -18.47
C THR A 169 5.93 -8.39 -18.06
N ARG A 170 7.10 -8.97 -17.77
CA ARG A 170 8.32 -8.21 -17.45
C ARG A 170 8.76 -7.34 -18.62
N GLU A 171 8.72 -7.85 -19.84
CA GLU A 171 9.03 -7.08 -21.06
C GLU A 171 8.09 -5.88 -21.22
N HIS A 172 6.78 -6.06 -21.04
CA HIS A 172 5.80 -4.97 -21.08
C HIS A 172 6.02 -3.93 -19.98
N PHE A 173 6.51 -4.33 -18.81
CA PHE A 173 6.86 -3.42 -17.72
C PHE A 173 8.27 -2.85 -17.82
N ALA A 174 9.03 -3.19 -18.87
CA ALA A 174 10.45 -2.87 -19.03
C ALA A 174 11.31 -3.30 -17.82
N MET A 175 10.93 -4.39 -17.17
CA MET A 175 11.66 -4.98 -16.05
C MET A 175 12.63 -6.04 -16.55
N LYS A 176 13.86 -6.03 -16.04
CA LYS A 176 14.82 -7.10 -16.32
C LYS A 176 14.42 -8.38 -15.59
N ASN A 177 14.81 -9.53 -16.15
CA ASN A 177 14.75 -10.80 -15.44
C ASN A 177 15.59 -10.75 -14.16
N ASN A 178 15.10 -11.37 -13.09
CA ASN A 178 15.68 -11.26 -11.75
C ASN A 178 15.89 -9.79 -11.34
N THR A 179 14.84 -8.97 -11.43
CA THR A 179 14.88 -7.58 -10.93
C THR A 179 15.27 -7.57 -9.44
N LEU A 180 14.76 -8.52 -8.66
CA LEU A 180 15.22 -8.81 -7.30
C LEU A 180 15.53 -10.32 -7.18
N PRO A 181 16.80 -10.75 -7.32
CA PRO A 181 17.15 -12.17 -7.39
C PRO A 181 16.81 -12.96 -6.11
N SER A 182 17.13 -12.38 -4.95
CA SER A 182 16.88 -13.03 -3.66
C SER A 182 15.38 -13.19 -3.42
N GLN A 183 14.92 -14.43 -3.23
CA GLN A 183 13.54 -14.70 -2.87
C GLN A 183 13.20 -14.15 -1.49
N GLU A 184 14.09 -14.31 -0.51
CA GLU A 184 13.91 -13.79 0.84
C GLU A 184 13.70 -12.27 0.84
N ALA A 185 14.47 -11.54 0.02
CA ALA A 185 14.28 -10.09 -0.13
C ALA A 185 12.96 -9.73 -0.85
N ARG A 186 12.50 -10.57 -1.79
CA ARG A 186 11.19 -10.40 -2.45
C ARG A 186 10.05 -10.57 -1.46
N GLU A 187 10.12 -11.53 -0.55
CA GLU A 187 9.09 -11.73 0.49
C GLU A 187 8.95 -10.46 1.34
N LYS A 188 10.07 -9.85 1.78
CA LYS A 188 10.05 -8.58 2.49
C LYS A 188 9.55 -7.41 1.65
N LEU A 189 9.93 -7.33 0.38
CA LEU A 189 9.41 -6.32 -0.55
C LEU A 189 7.87 -6.34 -0.61
N PHE A 190 7.27 -7.52 -0.55
CA PHE A 190 5.82 -7.66 -0.61
C PHE A 190 5.14 -7.28 0.71
N ASP A 191 5.82 -7.40 1.86
CA ASP A 191 5.37 -6.80 3.12
C ASP A 191 5.29 -5.27 3.00
N PHE A 192 6.23 -4.65 2.29
CA PHE A 192 6.18 -3.21 1.98
C PHE A 192 5.03 -2.84 1.05
N PHE A 193 4.78 -3.60 -0.03
CA PHE A 193 3.64 -3.36 -0.94
C PHE A 193 2.29 -3.56 -0.24
N PHE A 194 2.20 -4.56 0.64
CA PHE A 194 1.03 -4.72 1.49
C PHE A 194 0.83 -3.49 2.37
N TRP A 195 1.87 -3.01 3.07
CA TRP A 195 1.74 -1.85 3.95
C TRP A 195 1.32 -0.58 3.19
N THR A 196 1.87 -0.32 2.01
CA THR A 196 1.45 0.83 1.20
C THR A 196 -0.02 0.73 0.80
N SER A 197 -0.48 -0.45 0.36
CA SER A 197 -1.89 -0.67 -0.03
C SER A 197 -2.85 -0.63 1.17
N TRP A 198 -2.43 -1.13 2.33
CA TRP A 198 -3.15 -1.01 3.59
C TRP A 198 -3.34 0.46 3.97
N SER A 199 -2.26 1.26 3.92
CA SER A 199 -2.35 2.69 4.23
C SER A 199 -3.30 3.45 3.28
N ALA A 200 -3.37 3.01 2.02
CA ALA A 200 -4.23 3.56 0.99
C ALA A 200 -5.69 3.11 1.07
N SER A 201 -5.99 2.04 1.83
CA SER A 201 -7.33 1.42 1.89
C SER A 201 -7.99 1.47 3.27
N THR A 202 -7.24 1.72 4.33
CA THR A 202 -7.76 1.78 5.70
C THR A 202 -8.00 3.22 6.16
N ASN A 203 -9.18 3.48 6.72
CA ASN A 203 -9.56 4.80 7.25
C ASN A 203 -8.64 5.21 8.41
N ARG A 204 -8.40 6.52 8.55
CA ARG A 204 -7.73 7.06 9.75
C ARG A 204 -8.56 6.76 11.01
N PRO A 205 -7.95 6.74 12.22
CA PRO A 205 -8.65 6.41 13.46
C PRO A 205 -9.93 7.21 13.68
N ASP A 206 -9.91 8.51 13.36
CA ASP A 206 -11.00 9.44 13.64
C ASP A 206 -11.75 9.93 12.39
N GLU A 207 -11.49 9.34 11.21
CA GLU A 207 -12.02 9.84 9.93
C GLU A 207 -12.70 8.74 9.11
N THR A 208 -13.40 9.16 8.05
CA THR A 208 -14.06 8.28 7.06
C THR A 208 -13.29 8.15 5.74
N PHE A 209 -12.08 8.73 5.67
CA PHE A 209 -11.14 8.63 4.55
C PHE A 209 -9.82 7.97 4.97
N THR A 210 -9.10 7.42 3.99
CA THR A 210 -7.87 6.66 4.23
C THR A 210 -6.68 7.55 4.57
N TYR A 211 -5.55 6.97 5.00
CA TYR A 211 -4.36 7.77 5.29
C TYR A 211 -3.87 8.58 4.08
N THR A 212 -4.18 8.12 2.87
CA THR A 212 -3.80 8.74 1.59
C THR A 212 -4.84 9.73 1.05
N ASN A 213 -5.93 10.00 1.78
CA ASN A 213 -7.06 10.84 1.36
C ASN A 213 -7.90 10.24 0.21
N ASN A 214 -8.11 8.91 0.24
CA ASN A 214 -8.78 8.10 -0.79
C ASN A 214 -8.09 8.19 -2.16
#